data_AF-A0A537WPC7-F1
#
_entry.id   AF-A0A537WPC7-F1
#
_cell.length_a   1.000
_cell.length_b   1.000
_cell.length_c   1.000
_cell.angle_alpha   90.00
_cell.angle_beta   90.00
_cell.angle_gamma   90.00
#
_symmetry.space_group_name_H-M   'P 1'
#
loop_
_entity.id
_entity.type
_entity.pdbx_description
1 polymer ?
#
loop_
_entity_poly.entity_id
_entity_poly.type
_entity_poly.pdbx_seq_one_letter_code
_entity_poly.pdbx_strand_id
1 'polypeptide(L)' 'MRLSDAMGRERCLFCDRFIFDGDDVTRPASLGLSVHRHCYLRDAGLEGGAGAHPRTEATEPEDDEEDSAV' A
#
# COMPACT_ATOMS: atom_id res chain seq x y z
N MET A 1 -11.11 18.00 27.21
CA MET A 1 -10.71 16.88 26.33
C MET A 1 -10.00 17.49 25.13
N ARG A 2 -8.69 17.28 24.99
CA ARG A 2 -7.95 17.74 23.81
C ARG A 2 -8.26 16.77 22.68
N LEU A 3 -8.91 17.26 21.63
CA LEU A 3 -8.97 16.58 20.34
C LEU A 3 -7.52 16.53 19.87
N SER A 4 -6.86 15.40 20.11
CA SER A 4 -5.54 15.15 19.53
C SER A 4 -5.76 15.09 18.02
N ASP A 5 -5.34 16.14 17.33
CA ASP A 5 -5.04 16.13 15.91
C ASP A 5 -4.34 14.82 15.56
N ALA A 6 -5.10 13.85 15.03
CA ALA A 6 -4.55 12.72 14.30
C ALA A 6 -4.06 13.24 12.93
N MET A 7 -3.23 14.29 12.94
CA MET A 7 -2.51 14.75 11.77
C MET A 7 -1.40 13.74 11.55
N GLY A 8 -1.57 12.86 10.56
CA GLY A 8 -0.49 12.01 10.09
C GLY A 8 0.72 12.89 9.77
N ARG A 9 1.76 12.80 10.59
CA ARG A 9 2.91 13.71 10.51
C ARG A 9 3.91 13.31 9.43
N GLU A 10 3.89 12.04 9.04
CA GLU A 10 4.91 11.43 8.21
C GLU A 10 4.26 10.75 6.99
N ARG A 11 4.91 10.82 5.84
CA ARG A 11 4.50 10.09 4.62
C ARG A 11 5.40 8.89 4.44
N CYS A 12 4.80 7.73 4.19
CA CYS A 12 5.54 6.52 3.86
C CYS A 12 6.18 6.66 2.48
N LEU A 13 7.50 6.56 2.38
CA LEU A 13 8.23 6.69 1.12
C LEU A 13 8.00 5.56 0.11
N PHE A 14 7.45 4.41 0.53
CA PHE A 14 7.23 3.25 -0.34
C PHE A 14 5.86 3.25 -1.03
N CYS A 15 4.82 3.75 -0.36
CA CYS A 15 3.46 3.78 -0.89
C CYS A 15 2.90 5.20 -1.04
N ASP A 16 3.70 6.21 -0.70
CA ASP A 16 3.41 7.64 -0.80
C ASP A 16 2.21 8.14 0.05
N ARG A 17 1.63 7.25 0.87
CA ARG A 17 0.49 7.52 1.77
C ARG A 17 0.93 8.09 3.11
N PHE A 18 0.06 8.87 3.73
CA PHE A 18 0.23 9.37 5.11
C PHE A 18 0.19 8.22 6.11
N ILE A 19 1.02 8.35 7.14
CA ILE A 19 1.08 7.46 8.30
C ILE A 19 0.30 8.12 9.43
N PHE A 20 -0.65 7.39 10.00
CA PHE A 20 -1.49 7.84 11.10
C PHE A 20 -1.12 7.13 12.41
N ASP A 21 -1.60 7.71 13.51
CA ASP A 21 -1.46 7.10 14.83
C ASP A 21 -2.27 5.79 14.87
N GLY A 22 -1.60 4.67 15.17
CA GLY A 22 -2.18 3.32 15.13
C GLY A 22 -1.81 2.49 13.91
N ASP A 23 -1.17 3.06 12.89
CA ASP A 23 -0.60 2.29 11.78
C ASP A 23 0.58 1.42 12.25
N ASP A 24 0.72 0.24 11.66
CA ASP A 24 1.85 -0.65 11.91
C ASP A 24 3.09 -0.11 11.17
N VAL A 25 3.94 0.60 11.93
CA VAL A 25 5.09 1.34 11.40
C VAL A 25 6.42 0.81 11.92
N THR A 26 7.46 0.99 11.13
CA THR A 26 8.84 0.74 11.53
C THR A 26 9.71 1.94 11.17
N ARG A 27 10.78 2.15 11.94
CA ARG A 27 11.73 3.24 11.74
C ARG A 27 13.13 2.66 11.58
N PRO A 28 13.50 2.20 10.37
CA PRO A 28 14.80 1.58 10.13
C PRO A 28 15.92 2.61 10.30
N ALA A 29 16.99 2.22 10.99
CA ALA A 29 18.11 3.11 11.32
C ALA A 29 18.82 3.70 10.09
N SER A 30 18.76 2.99 8.95
CA SER A 30 19.33 3.43 7.68
C SER A 30 18.57 4.58 7.01
N LEU A 31 17.25 4.68 7.23
CA LEU A 31 16.40 5.71 6.62
C LEU A 31 16.10 6.86 7.58
N GLY A 32 16.06 6.59 8.89
CA GLY A 32 15.76 7.60 9.90
C GLY A 32 14.31 8.12 9.87
N LEU A 33 13.46 7.57 8.99
CA LEU A 33 12.07 7.97 8.73
C LEU A 33 11.11 6.84 9.10
N SER A 34 9.88 7.18 9.49
CA SER A 34 8.81 6.21 9.72
C SER A 34 8.20 5.72 8.40
N VAL A 35 7.99 4.41 8.29
CA VAL A 35 7.38 3.74 7.13
C VAL A 35 6.42 2.65 7.60
N HIS A 36 5.42 2.30 6.79
CA HIS A 36 4.60 1.11 7.08
C HIS A 36 5.50 -0.14 7.12
N ARG A 37 5.36 -0.95 8.16
CA ARG A 37 6.18 -2.15 8.33
C ARG A 37 6.04 -3.11 7.16
N HIS A 38 4.82 -3.32 6.68
CA HIS A 38 4.57 -4.17 5.51
C HIS A 38 5.31 -3.62 4.28
N CYS A 39 5.27 -2.30 4.03
CA CYS A 39 5.94 -1.70 2.89
C CYS A 39 7.46 -1.90 2.96
N TYR A 40 8.04 -1.76 4.15
CA TYR A 40 9.46 -2.01 4.38
C TYR A 40 9.84 -3.48 4.16
N LEU A 41 9.02 -4.43 4.64
CA LEU A 41 9.27 -5.86 4.45
C LEU A 41 9.15 -6.29 2.98
N ARG A 42 8.20 -5.70 2.25
CA ARG A 42 8.03 -5.89 0.80
C ARG A 42 9.24 -5.42 0.02
N ASP A 43 9.73 -4.22 0.31
CA ASP A 43 10.90 -3.65 -0.35
C ASP A 43 12.19 -4.43 -0.04
N ALA A 44 12.37 -4.82 1.22
CA ALA A 44 13.51 -5.62 1.66
C ALA A 44 13.53 -7.06 1.10
N GLY A 45 12.52 -7.46 0.31
CA GLY A 45 12.37 -8.83 -0.20
C GLY A 45 12.16 -9.87 0.90
N LEU A 46 11.75 -9.43 2.09
CA LEU A 46 11.50 -10.27 3.25
C LEU A 46 10.05 -10.76 3.31
N GLU A 47 9.13 -10.10 2.60
CA GLU A 47 7.86 -10.73 2.22
C GLU A 47 8.13 -11.76 1.12
N GLY A 48 8.24 -13.02 1.53
CA GLY A 48 8.34 -14.14 0.61
C GLY A 48 7.17 -14.16 -0.38
N GLY A 49 7.41 -13.74 -1.61
CA GLY A 49 6.87 -14.40 -2.80
C GLY A 49 5.66 -13.82 -3.52
N ALA A 50 5.07 -12.66 -3.17
CA ALA A 50 3.86 -12.21 -3.88
C ALA A 50 3.82 -10.70 -4.19
N GLY A 51 4.23 -10.37 -5.42
CA GLY A 51 3.50 -9.39 -6.24
C GLY A 51 3.73 -7.92 -5.93
N ALA A 52 4.93 -7.40 -6.16
CA ALA A 52 5.13 -5.98 -6.44
C ALA A 52 4.93 -5.69 -7.94
N HIS A 53 3.70 -5.88 -8.44
CA HIS A 53 3.26 -5.19 -9.64
C HIS A 53 2.39 -4.01 -9.20
N PRO A 54 2.74 -2.76 -9.53
CA PRO A 54 1.76 -1.69 -9.47
C PRO A 54 0.64 -2.06 -10.44
N ARG A 55 -0.58 -2.33 -9.93
CA ARG A 55 -1.79 -2.40 -10.75
C ARG A 55 -2.16 -0.99 -11.22
N THR A 56 -1.40 -0.50 -12.17
CA THR A 56 -1.91 0.30 -13.29
C THR A 56 -2.04 -0.74 -14.40
N GLU A 57 -3.20 -1.08 -14.95
CA GLU A 57 -4.15 -0.16 -15.58
C GLU A 57 -5.58 -0.74 -15.45
N ALA A 58 -6.53 0.16 -15.24
CA ALA A 58 -7.95 -0.09 -15.42
C ALA A 58 -8.31 0.20 -16.88
N THR A 59 -8.81 -0.79 -17.62
CA THR A 59 -9.61 -0.63 -18.86
C THR A 59 -10.28 -1.99 -19.14
N GLU A 60 -11.45 -2.23 -18.57
CA GLU A 60 -12.82 -2.20 -19.16
C GLU A 60 -13.27 -3.58 -19.72
N PRO A 61 -14.54 -3.97 -19.53
CA PRO A 61 -15.06 -5.26 -19.97
C PRO A 61 -15.57 -5.15 -21.41
N GLU A 62 -15.18 -6.08 -22.29
CA GLU A 62 -15.76 -6.19 -23.63
C GLU A 62 -16.45 -7.55 -23.77
N ASP A 63 -17.77 -7.45 -24.01
CA ASP A 63 -18.73 -8.39 -24.61
C ASP A 63 -18.24 -9.77 -25.06
N ASP A 64 -18.99 -10.80 -24.66
CA ASP A 64 -19.32 -11.88 -25.58
C ASP A 64 -20.75 -12.38 -25.31
N GLU A 65 -21.66 -11.90 -26.15
CA GLU A 65 -23.05 -12.32 -26.29
C GLU A 65 -23.05 -13.58 -27.17
N GLU A 66 -23.09 -14.80 -26.60
CA GLU A 66 -23.24 -16.03 -27.40
C GLU A 66 -24.61 -16.70 -27.16
N ASP A 67 -25.51 -16.41 -28.11
CA ASP A 67 -26.76 -17.09 -28.42
C ASP A 67 -26.50 -18.60 -28.62
N SER A 68 -26.97 -19.44 -27.68
CA SER A 68 -27.01 -20.89 -27.88
C SER A 68 -28.45 -21.35 -28.03
N ALA A 69 -28.92 -21.28 -29.27
CA ALA A 69 -29.99 -22.11 -29.77
C ALA A 69 -29.49 -23.56 -29.98
N VAL A 70 -30.07 -24.53 -29.26
CA VAL A 70 -30.42 -25.88 -29.76
C VAL A 70 -31.53 -26.51 -28.93
#